data_AF-A0A0D6M1B1-F1
#
_entry.id   AF-A0A0D6M1B1-F1
#
_cell.length_a   1.000
_cell.length_b   1.000
_cell.length_c   1.000
_cell.angle_alpha   90.00
_cell.angle_beta   90.00
_cell.angle_gamma   90.00
#
_symmetry.space_group_name_H-M   'P 1'
#
loop_
_entity.id
_entity.type
_entity.pdbx_description
1 polymer ?
#
loop_
_entity_poly.entity_id
_entity_poly.type
_entity_poly.pdbx_seq_one_letter_code
_entity_poly.pdbx_strand_id
1 'polypeptide(L)' 'MALHDYVEAASTAVFIASTVINVFFIYIVHTKTKQDIGNYKYVMICFAIGNIAYSLAEFISKPAF' A
#
# COMPACT_ATOMS: atom_id res chain seq x y z
N MET A 1 3.37 -27.64 2.31
CA MET A 1 1.99 -27.43 1.84
C MET A 1 1.31 -26.39 2.72
N ALA A 2 0.85 -26.71 3.94
CA ALA A 2 0.16 -25.74 4.80
C ALA A 2 0.87 -24.38 5.01
N LEU A 3 2.17 -24.34 5.35
CA LEU A 3 2.90 -23.08 5.57
C LEU A 3 2.93 -22.17 4.33
N HIS A 4 3.14 -22.76 3.15
CA HIS A 4 3.19 -22.02 1.88
C HIS A 4 1.83 -21.36 1.59
N ASP A 5 0.75 -22.13 1.76
CA ASP A 5 -0.62 -21.65 1.57
C ASP A 5 -0.96 -20.50 2.54
N TYR A 6 -0.49 -20.57 3.79
CA TYR A 6 -0.64 -19.47 4.76
C TYR A 6 0.13 -18.22 4.34
N VAL A 7 1.36 -18.37 3.84
CA VAL A 7 2.19 -17.24 3.39
C VAL A 7 1.58 -16.58 2.14
N GLU A 8 1.05 -17.35 1.21
CA GLU A 8 0.37 -16.83 0.03
C GLU A 8 -0.91 -16.06 0.40
N ALA A 9 -1.72 -16.62 1.29
CA ALA A 9 -2.92 -15.95 1.80
C ALA A 9 -2.58 -14.65 2.53
N ALA A 10 -1.54 -14.66 3.37
CA ALA A 10 -1.08 -13.48 4.09
C ALA A 10 -0.57 -12.40 3.14
N SER A 11 0.29 -12.74 2.17
CA SER A 11 0.81 -11.78 1.18
C SER A 11 -0.32 -11.18 0.32
N THR A 12 -1.32 -11.99 -0.05
CA THR A 12 -2.51 -11.50 -0.78
C THR A 12 -3.33 -10.53 0.08
N ALA A 13 -3.56 -10.86 1.35
CA ALA A 13 -4.27 -9.99 2.28
C ALA A 13 -3.52 -8.66 2.51
N VAL A 14 -2.19 -8.72 2.69
CA VAL A 14 -1.33 -7.54 2.85
C VAL A 14 -1.38 -6.66 1.60
N PHE A 15 -1.31 -7.24 0.40
CA PHE A 15 -1.39 -6.48 -0.85
C PHE A 15 -2.73 -5.76 -1.00
N ILE A 16 -3.84 -6.46 -0.75
CA ILE A 16 -5.20 -5.87 -0.82
C ILE A 16 -5.34 -4.76 0.24
N ALA A 17 -4.96 -5.02 1.49
CA ALA A 17 -5.07 -4.06 2.58
C ALA A 17 -4.19 -2.83 2.32
N SER A 18 -2.93 -3.01 1.93
CA SER A 18 -2.01 -1.94 1.55
C SER A 18 -2.61 -1.07 0.45
N THR A 19 -3.12 -1.69 -0.61
CA THR A 19 -3.70 -0.96 -1.74
C THR A 19 -4.93 -0.15 -1.31
N VAL A 20 -5.90 -0.78 -0.63
CA VAL A 20 -7.14 -0.10 -0.21
C VAL A 20 -6.86 1.04 0.76
N ILE A 21 -6.02 0.80 1.77
CA ILE A 21 -5.69 1.81 2.79
C ILE A 21 -4.94 2.98 2.16
N ASN A 22 -3.93 2.73 1.32
CA ASN A 22 -3.15 3.80 0.71
C ASN A 22 -3.94 4.58 -0.34
N VAL A 23 -4.84 3.94 -1.11
CA VAL A 23 -5.77 4.66 -2.00
C VAL A 23 -6.72 5.54 -1.20
N PHE A 24 -7.29 5.03 -0.11
CA PHE A 24 -8.15 5.82 0.77
C PHE A 24 -7.38 6.96 1.44
N PHE A 25 -6.13 6.73 1.84
CA PHE A 25 -5.26 7.75 2.39
C PHE A 25 -4.98 8.86 1.37
N ILE A 26 -4.68 8.53 0.11
CA ILE A 26 -4.55 9.51 -0.98
C ILE A 26 -5.85 10.31 -1.13
N TYR A 27 -7.00 9.65 -1.11
CA TYR A 27 -8.30 10.33 -1.20
C TYR A 27 -8.51 11.34 -0.07
N ILE A 28 -8.21 10.98 1.19
CA ILE A 28 -8.28 11.89 2.33
C ILE A 28 -7.29 13.04 2.17
N VAL A 29 -6.03 12.74 1.84
CA VAL A 29 -4.98 13.75 1.66
C VAL A 29 -5.35 14.72 0.52
N HIS A 30 -6.06 14.26 -0.51
CA HIS A 30 -6.50 15.13 -1.59
C HIS A 30 -7.72 15.99 -1.22
N THR A 31 -8.69 15.43 -0.47
CA THR A 31 -9.99 16.07 -0.25
C THR A 31 -10.15 16.80 1.09
N LYS A 32 -9.45 16.36 2.15
CA LYS A 32 -9.64 16.84 3.53
C LYS A 32 -8.45 17.61 4.07
N THR A 33 -7.37 17.72 3.30
CA THR A 33 -6.17 18.44 3.70
C THR A 33 -6.42 19.95 3.75
N LYS A 34 -6.31 20.53 4.95
CA LYS A 34 -6.37 21.99 5.16
C LYS A 34 -5.13 22.67 4.60
N GLN A 35 -5.24 23.96 4.24
CA GLN A 35 -4.13 24.76 3.68
C GLN A 35 -2.84 24.72 4.51
N ASP A 36 -2.91 24.52 5.84
CA ASP A 36 -1.75 24.40 6.73
C ASP A 36 -0.79 23.25 6.38
N ILE A 37 -1.30 22.15 5.81
CA ILE A 37 -0.46 21.03 5.37
C ILE A 37 0.25 21.38 4.06
N GLY A 38 -0.26 22.35 3.28
CA GLY A 38 0.42 22.93 2.13
C GLY A 38 1.02 21.90 1.16
N ASN A 39 2.33 22.02 0.91
CA ASN A 39 3.09 21.13 0.01
C ASN A 39 3.41 19.76 0.63
N TYR A 40 3.25 19.58 1.94
CA TYR A 40 3.53 18.30 2.61
C TYR A 40 2.59 17.18 2.14
N LYS A 41 1.41 17.54 1.62
CA LYS A 41 0.48 16.61 0.98
C LYS A 41 1.11 15.80 -0.16
N TYR A 42 2.06 16.39 -0.90
CA TYR A 42 2.74 15.67 -1.98
C TYR A 42 3.67 14.59 -1.44
N VAL A 43 4.36 14.85 -0.32
CA VAL A 43 5.19 13.85 0.37
C VAL A 43 4.32 12.71 0.88
N MET A 44 3.16 13.00 1.46
CA MET A 44 2.20 12.00 1.90
C MET A 44 1.67 11.12 0.76
N ILE A 45 1.36 11.73 -0.40
CA ILE A 45 0.93 10.99 -1.60
C ILE A 45 2.07 10.12 -2.14
N CYS A 46 3.30 10.64 -2.21
CA CYS A 46 4.47 9.84 -2.59
C CYS A 46 4.70 8.65 -1.65
N PHE A 47 4.53 8.85 -0.34
CA PHE A 47 4.60 7.79 0.65
C PHE A 47 3.53 6.72 0.41
N ALA A 48 2.29 7.13 0.12
CA ALA A 48 1.21 6.20 -0.17
C ALA A 48 1.47 5.38 -1.45
N ILE A 49 1.92 6.03 -2.53
CA ILE A 49 2.31 5.37 -3.79
C ILE A 49 3.46 4.40 -3.55
N GLY A 50 4.46 4.80 -2.75
CA GLY A 50 5.59 3.95 -2.38
C GLY A 50 5.15 2.68 -1.66
N ASN A 51 4.20 2.76 -0.73
CA ASN A 51 3.66 1.57 -0.05
C ASN A 51 2.90 0.64 -0.99
N ILE A 52 2.11 1.18 -1.93
CA ILE A 52 1.42 0.38 -2.94
C ILE A 52 2.45 -0.34 -3.80
N ALA A 53 3.44 0.38 -4.32
CA ALA A 53 4.51 -0.17 -5.15
C ALA A 53 5.34 -1.23 -4.40
N TYR A 54 5.66 -0.99 -3.13
CA TYR A 54 6.37 -1.95 -2.29
C TYR A 54 5.54 -3.22 -2.09
N SER A 55 4.27 -3.11 -1.71
CA SER A 55 3.39 -4.27 -1.52
C SER A 55 3.17 -5.05 -2.82
N LEU A 56 3.15 -4.37 -3.97
CA LEU A 56 3.12 -5.02 -5.28
C LEU A 56 4.42 -5.78 -5.54
N ALA A 57 5.58 -5.15 -5.29
CA ALA A 57 6.89 -5.77 -5.45
C ALA A 57 7.03 -7.02 -4.56
N GLU A 58 6.60 -6.94 -3.30
CA GLU A 58 6.55 -8.09 -2.39
C GLU A 58 5.65 -9.21 -2.95
N PHE A 59 4.46 -8.86 -3.45
CA PHE A 59 3.50 -9.83 -3.97
C PHE A 59 4.01 -10.56 -5.23
N ILE A 60 4.72 -9.87 -6.13
CA ILE A 60 5.29 -10.48 -7.35
C ILE A 60 6.63 -11.18 -7.10
N SER A 61 7.36 -10.80 -6.06
CA SER A 61 8.68 -11.36 -5.75
C SER A 61 8.60 -12.66 -4.95
N LYS A 62 7.41 -13.26 -4.85
CA LYS A 62 7.23 -14.59 -4.24
C LYS A 62 8.16 -15.59 -4.94
N PRO A 63 8.93 -16.39 -4.18
CA PRO A 63 9.79 -17.41 -4.78
C PRO A 63 8.94 -18.41 -5.55
N ALA A 64 9.35 -18.76 -6.76
CA ALA A 64 8.59 -19.62 -7.67
C ALA A 64 8.65 -21.13 -7.31
N PHE A 65 9.36 -21.51 -6.24
CA PHE A 65 9.67 -22.91 -5.90
C PHE A 65 9.78 -23.11 -4.38
#